data_AF-A0A6J1X2H2-F1
#
_entry.id   AF-A0A6J1X2H2-F1
#
_cell.length_a   1.000
_cell.length_b   1.000
_cell.length_c   1.000
_cell.angle_alpha   90.00
_cell.angle_beta   90.00
_cell.angle_gamma   90.00
#
_symmetry.space_group_name_H-M   'P 1'
#
loop_
_entity.id
_entity.type
_entity.pdbx_description
1 polymer ?
#
loop_
_entity_poly.entity_id
_entity_poly.type
_entity_poly.pdbx_seq_one_letter_code
_entity_poly.pdbx_strand_id
1 'polypeptide(L)'
;MKEQFLLIASCQEDMMMTHMLHKEKFDKIKELVEKLRQDNKKLKQDVARMAEVEPQTNADSSKSGPSSSVEFVTSPDDDTINKLTAQLELIEKQRRQVIVENEKLTWQKESLEHIVDAITKERDDLKEKLEKVELQLSSKDSEHSIQIRSLNSNIQELQNQIDAINSMSTLSSEEMTKRDSTIRQLEAKVVYLQSELKNAQLKVLNHENVKLEYTRQKSALSDTIKMYKDQIDELKNKLKDTQTIAFQPVRVSISPEQEAGSSNSQFATLVTNIKLYDKTLKYLSDYLNGLTNGIVDNLVETIGVVASLYDFKLERGTVEQFKSGLGVIKQKLENQHSNTLNNIAHVRSALSIFDSIFKDHKELLQKTTNKPENVSSDQNVETLTAALIARGHELQTLQSELKQLRLDREDTLVLKTQMDLYKTDFEAEREAREKMASEKENIAADLRAAQRRIQELMTMLEEAHQSSASACGPFSASSASSRTPRGRTTSVGVSRTPTTQNTNNTRTVYTCPQCLRYKSKDMREIEGHLDFCAGLDNNPCNPM
;
A
#
# COMPACT_ATOMS: atom_id res chain seq x y z
N MET A 1 -1.40 24.18 18.81
CA MET A 1 -1.26 25.37 17.94
C MET A 1 0.11 25.45 17.29
N LYS A 2 1.23 25.46 18.04
CA LYS A 2 2.59 25.46 17.45
C LYS A 2 2.82 24.29 16.47
N GLU A 3 2.37 23.08 16.81
CA GLU A 3 2.49 21.91 15.94
C GLU A 3 1.68 22.02 14.64
N GLN A 4 0.49 22.62 14.70
CA GLN A 4 -0.33 22.87 13.49
C GLN A 4 0.32 23.91 12.59
N PHE A 5 0.94 24.95 13.17
CA PHE A 5 1.72 25.93 12.40
C PHE A 5 2.96 25.30 11.75
N LEU A 6 3.66 24.40 12.43
CA LEU A 6 4.80 23.67 11.87
C LEU A 6 4.37 22.74 10.72
N LEU A 7 3.21 22.08 10.85
CA LEU A 7 2.67 21.23 9.79
C LEU A 7 2.27 22.04 8.55
N ILE A 8 1.63 23.19 8.74
CA ILE A 8 1.26 24.10 7.63
C ILE A 8 2.52 24.64 6.95
N ALA A 9 3.53 25.05 7.73
CA ALA A 9 4.80 25.52 7.18
C ALA A 9 5.51 24.42 6.36
N SER A 10 5.54 23.18 6.87
CA SER A 10 6.08 22.03 6.15
C SER A 10 5.33 21.76 4.85
N CYS A 11 4.00 21.83 4.86
CA CYS A 11 3.19 21.63 3.65
C CYS A 11 3.41 22.75 2.61
N GLN A 12 3.64 23.99 3.06
CA GLN A 12 3.96 25.12 2.18
C GLN A 12 5.35 24.97 1.56
N GLU A 13 6.34 24.51 2.33
CA GLU A 13 7.69 24.18 1.88
C GLU A 13 7.65 23.08 0.79
N ASP A 14 6.93 21.99 1.05
CA ASP A 14 6.78 20.87 0.11
C ASP A 14 6.10 21.28 -1.20
N MET A 15 5.07 22.13 -1.11
CA MET A 15 4.39 22.67 -2.28
C MET A 15 5.32 23.56 -3.10
N MET A 16 6.11 24.43 -2.45
CA MET A 16 7.09 25.28 -3.11
C MET A 16 8.18 24.45 -3.80
N MET A 17 8.70 23.42 -3.13
CA MET A 17 9.69 22.50 -3.71
C MET A 17 9.13 21.75 -4.92
N THR A 18 7.88 21.28 -4.84
CA THR A 18 7.20 20.62 -5.97
C THR A 18 7.06 21.57 -7.17
N HIS A 19 6.70 22.84 -6.93
CA HIS A 19 6.62 23.85 -7.99
C HIS A 19 7.99 24.14 -8.64
N MET A 20 9.07 24.23 -7.85
CA MET A 20 10.41 24.40 -8.41
C MET A 20 10.83 23.21 -9.27
N LEU A 21 10.54 21.99 -8.80
CA LEU A 21 10.89 20.75 -9.51
C LEU A 21 10.09 20.62 -10.83
N HIS A 22 8.80 20.98 -10.83
CA HIS A 22 8.02 21.08 -12.06
C HIS A 22 8.58 22.12 -13.02
N LYS A 23 8.97 23.29 -12.53
CA LYS A 23 9.58 24.34 -13.35
C LYS A 23 10.88 23.85 -14.00
N GLU A 24 11.76 23.20 -13.25
CA GLU A 24 13.00 22.63 -13.78
C GLU A 24 12.73 21.56 -14.85
N LYS A 25 11.74 20.69 -14.63
CA LYS A 25 11.31 19.70 -15.63
C LYS A 25 10.78 20.37 -16.91
N PHE A 26 9.99 21.44 -16.77
CA PHE A 26 9.50 22.22 -17.91
C PHE A 26 10.64 22.86 -18.70
N ASP A 27 11.64 23.42 -18.02
CA ASP A 27 12.81 24.02 -18.66
C ASP A 27 13.64 22.97 -19.41
N LYS A 28 13.85 21.77 -18.83
CA LYS A 28 14.51 20.64 -19.52
C LYS A 28 13.74 20.18 -20.75
N ILE A 29 12.41 20.07 -20.66
CA ILE A 29 11.57 19.72 -21.82
C ILE A 29 11.70 20.77 -22.92
N LYS A 30 11.70 22.06 -22.55
CA LYS A 30 11.86 23.15 -23.50
C LYS A 30 13.22 23.09 -24.22
N GLU A 31 14.29 22.78 -23.50
CA GLU A 31 15.63 22.58 -24.08
C GLU A 31 15.68 21.37 -25.03
N LEU A 32 15.07 20.25 -24.65
CA LEU A 32 14.94 19.06 -25.50
C LEU A 32 14.16 19.33 -26.79
N VAL A 33 13.05 20.07 -26.70
CA VAL A 33 12.25 20.47 -27.86
C VAL A 33 13.07 21.37 -28.79
N GLU A 34 13.85 22.30 -28.24
CA GLU A 34 14.70 23.18 -29.05
C GLU A 34 15.82 22.40 -29.74
N LYS A 35 16.44 21.44 -29.04
CA LYS A 35 17.42 20.52 -29.63
C LYS A 35 16.81 19.69 -30.77
N LEU A 36 15.64 19.11 -30.57
CA LEU A 36 14.91 18.36 -31.61
C LEU A 36 14.56 19.22 -32.83
N ARG A 37 14.27 20.51 -32.63
CA ARG A 37 14.06 21.45 -33.75
C ARG A 37 15.34 21.68 -34.54
N GLN A 38 16.47 21.83 -33.87
CA GLN A 38 17.78 21.99 -34.50
C GLN A 38 18.19 20.73 -35.28
N ASP A 39 18.00 19.55 -34.68
CA ASP A 39 18.31 18.27 -35.32
C ASP A 39 17.41 18.02 -36.54
N ASN A 40 16.10 18.31 -36.45
CA ASN A 40 15.20 18.26 -37.60
C ASN A 40 15.60 19.24 -38.70
N LYS A 41 16.06 20.44 -38.35
CA LYS A 41 16.56 21.42 -39.32
C LYS A 41 17.81 20.89 -40.04
N LYS A 42 18.73 20.26 -39.30
CA LYS A 42 19.94 19.65 -39.86
C LYS A 42 19.62 18.48 -40.78
N LEU A 43 18.75 17.57 -40.35
CA LEU A 43 18.28 16.43 -41.17
C LEU A 43 17.64 16.91 -42.47
N LYS A 44 16.80 17.95 -42.44
CA LYS A 44 16.23 18.53 -43.66
C LYS A 44 17.30 19.07 -44.61
N GLN A 45 18.36 19.68 -44.08
CA GLN A 45 19.49 20.17 -44.90
C GLN A 45 20.34 19.03 -45.47
N ASP A 46 20.51 17.95 -44.71
CA ASP A 46 21.27 16.78 -45.16
C ASP A 46 20.48 16.01 -46.24
N VAL A 47 19.17 15.85 -46.08
CA VAL A 47 18.27 15.28 -47.11
C VAL A 47 18.28 16.12 -48.38
N ALA A 48 18.21 17.45 -48.26
CA ALA A 48 18.29 18.35 -49.42
C ALA A 48 19.64 18.22 -50.15
N ARG A 49 20.75 18.15 -49.42
CA ARG A 49 22.09 17.92 -50.01
C ARG A 49 22.21 16.56 -50.68
N MET A 50 21.63 15.51 -50.11
CA MET A 50 21.62 14.20 -50.76
C MET A 50 20.78 14.18 -52.03
N ALA A 51 19.69 14.96 -52.09
CA ALA A 51 18.89 15.12 -53.30
C ALA A 51 19.58 15.94 -54.40
N GLU A 52 20.49 16.86 -54.06
CA GLU A 52 21.26 17.66 -55.02
C GLU A 52 22.49 16.93 -55.60
N VAL A 53 22.94 15.85 -54.96
CA VAL A 53 24.14 15.06 -55.36
C VAL A 53 23.82 13.96 -56.39
N GLU A 54 22.58 13.89 -56.91
CA GLU A 54 22.27 13.18 -58.16
C GLU A 54 22.25 14.13 -59.37
N PRO A 55 23.37 14.35 -60.09
CA PRO A 55 23.32 14.92 -61.42
C PRO A 55 23.27 13.82 -62.49
N GLN A 56 22.18 13.86 -63.25
CA GLN A 56 22.18 13.86 -64.72
C GLN A 56 23.15 12.91 -65.42
N THR A 57 22.63 11.79 -65.92
CA THR A 57 23.12 11.18 -67.16
C THR A 57 21.94 10.91 -68.08
N ASN A 58 21.66 11.85 -68.99
CA ASN A 58 21.12 11.60 -70.33
C ASN A 58 20.90 12.93 -71.07
N ALA A 59 21.75 13.22 -72.07
CA ALA A 59 21.37 13.38 -73.48
C ALA A 59 22.41 14.20 -74.27
N ASP A 60 22.63 13.76 -75.52
CA ASP A 60 23.25 14.43 -76.67
C ASP A 60 24.78 14.57 -76.76
N SER A 61 25.39 13.68 -77.57
CA SER A 61 26.00 14.09 -78.85
C SER A 61 26.53 12.91 -79.67
N SER A 62 26.19 12.93 -80.95
CA SER A 62 26.61 12.01 -82.00
C SER A 62 28.05 12.23 -82.51
N LYS A 63 28.78 11.13 -82.79
CA LYS A 63 29.74 10.86 -83.90
C LYS A 63 31.10 10.24 -83.49
N SER A 64 31.30 9.03 -84.03
CA SER A 64 32.52 8.43 -84.63
C SER A 64 33.84 8.30 -83.84
N GLY A 65 34.34 7.05 -83.75
CA GLY A 65 35.77 6.74 -83.62
C GLY A 65 36.06 5.59 -82.64
N PRO A 66 36.76 4.51 -83.07
CA PRO A 66 36.93 3.30 -82.26
C PRO A 66 38.21 3.33 -81.40
N SER A 67 38.29 2.37 -80.48
CA SER A 67 39.46 1.97 -79.68
C SER A 67 39.59 2.63 -78.31
N SER A 68 39.26 1.88 -77.26
CA SER A 68 40.25 1.44 -76.27
C SER A 68 39.56 0.77 -75.09
N SER A 69 39.69 -0.56 -75.04
CA SER A 69 39.95 -1.35 -73.84
C SER A 69 39.81 -0.63 -72.49
N VAL A 70 38.59 -0.64 -71.95
CA VAL A 70 38.35 -0.52 -70.51
C VAL A 70 37.31 -1.58 -70.20
N GLU A 71 37.71 -2.61 -69.46
CA GLU A 71 36.81 -3.61 -68.88
C GLU A 71 35.84 -2.89 -67.93
N PHE A 72 34.71 -2.45 -68.49
CA PHE A 72 33.55 -2.05 -67.72
C PHE A 72 33.02 -3.32 -67.07
N VAL A 73 33.32 -3.47 -65.78
CA VAL A 73 32.71 -4.44 -64.88
C VAL A 73 31.21 -4.41 -65.15
N THR A 74 30.70 -5.52 -65.67
CA THR A 74 29.28 -5.73 -65.93
C THR A 74 28.52 -5.41 -64.66
N SER A 75 27.51 -4.54 -64.78
CA SER A 75 26.54 -4.24 -63.73
C SER A 75 26.17 -5.54 -63.00
N PRO A 76 26.15 -5.58 -61.65
CA PRO A 76 25.72 -6.75 -60.92
C PRO A 76 24.38 -7.23 -61.50
N ASP A 77 24.27 -8.52 -61.81
CA ASP A 77 23.00 -9.10 -62.27
C ASP A 77 21.88 -8.69 -61.31
N ASP A 78 20.69 -8.33 -61.83
CA ASP A 78 19.55 -7.87 -61.03
C ASP A 78 19.20 -8.83 -59.88
N ASP A 79 19.48 -10.12 -60.05
CA ASP A 79 19.36 -11.15 -59.00
C ASP A 79 20.26 -10.91 -57.78
N THR A 80 21.47 -10.39 -58.00
CA THR A 80 22.41 -10.02 -56.93
C THR A 80 21.90 -8.77 -56.21
N ILE A 81 21.37 -7.80 -56.94
CA ILE A 81 20.75 -6.59 -56.38
C ILE A 81 19.54 -6.97 -55.53
N ASN A 82 18.65 -7.83 -56.03
CA ASN A 82 17.47 -8.31 -55.30
C ASN A 82 17.83 -9.07 -54.01
N LYS A 83 18.87 -9.93 -54.06
CA LYS A 83 19.36 -10.64 -52.86
C LYS A 83 19.92 -9.68 -51.81
N LEU A 84 20.71 -8.68 -52.23
CA LEU A 84 21.25 -7.67 -51.32
C LEU A 84 20.14 -6.79 -50.73
N THR A 85 19.14 -6.41 -51.51
CA THR A 85 17.96 -5.67 -51.02
C THR A 85 17.17 -6.48 -49.99
N ALA A 86 16.91 -7.75 -50.24
CA ALA A 86 16.23 -8.64 -49.28
C ALA A 86 17.04 -8.85 -47.99
N GLN A 87 18.37 -8.95 -48.10
CA GLN A 87 19.26 -9.02 -46.93
C GLN A 87 19.24 -7.71 -46.13
N LEU A 88 19.26 -6.55 -46.79
CA LEU A 88 19.14 -5.24 -46.15
C LEU A 88 17.79 -5.07 -45.44
N GLU A 89 16.68 -5.49 -46.05
CA GLU A 89 15.36 -5.47 -45.42
C GLU A 89 15.30 -6.35 -44.16
N LEU A 90 15.91 -7.54 -44.21
CA LEU A 90 15.98 -8.44 -43.06
C LEU A 90 16.81 -7.81 -41.92
N ILE A 91 17.98 -7.24 -42.24
CA ILE A 91 18.83 -6.55 -41.26
C ILE A 91 18.09 -5.35 -40.65
N GLU A 92 17.37 -4.57 -41.46
CA GLU A 92 16.60 -3.43 -40.97
C GLU A 92 15.43 -3.87 -40.08
N LYS A 93 14.77 -4.99 -40.40
CA LYS A 93 13.75 -5.59 -39.53
C LYS A 93 14.33 -6.05 -38.19
N GLN A 94 15.48 -6.72 -38.21
CA GLN A 94 16.19 -7.13 -36.99
C GLN A 94 16.63 -5.91 -36.17
N ARG A 95 17.14 -4.87 -36.82
CA ARG A 95 17.51 -3.60 -36.17
C ARG A 95 16.33 -2.96 -35.46
N ARG A 96 15.17 -2.86 -36.12
CA ARG A 96 13.93 -2.33 -35.51
C ARG A 96 13.48 -3.17 -34.31
N GLN A 97 13.54 -4.49 -34.42
CA GLN A 97 13.21 -5.39 -33.32
C GLN A 97 14.11 -5.13 -32.10
N VAL A 98 15.44 -5.04 -32.32
CA VAL A 98 16.42 -4.76 -31.26
C VAL A 98 16.21 -3.37 -30.64
N ILE A 99 15.79 -2.37 -31.42
CA ILE A 99 15.46 -1.03 -30.89
C ILE A 99 14.25 -1.12 -29.95
N VAL A 100 13.16 -1.77 -30.39
CA VAL A 100 11.94 -1.94 -29.57
C VAL A 100 12.23 -2.74 -28.29
N GLU A 101 13.06 -3.79 -28.38
CA GLU A 101 13.47 -4.57 -27.20
C GLU A 101 14.34 -3.76 -26.24
N ASN A 102 15.27 -2.94 -26.74
CA ASN A 102 16.07 -2.05 -25.89
C ASN A 102 15.22 -0.96 -25.23
N GLU A 103 14.24 -0.40 -25.93
CA GLU A 103 13.29 0.55 -25.34
C GLU A 103 12.49 -0.12 -24.22
N LYS A 104 11.98 -1.34 -24.46
CA LYS A 104 11.27 -2.13 -23.44
C LYS A 104 12.15 -2.39 -22.21
N LEU A 105 13.41 -2.80 -22.41
CA LEU A 105 14.36 -3.03 -21.32
C LEU A 105 14.68 -1.74 -20.56
N THR A 106 14.78 -0.60 -21.26
CA THR A 106 14.99 0.72 -20.64
C THR A 106 13.82 1.08 -19.74
N TRP A 107 12.58 0.93 -20.23
CA TRP A 107 11.37 1.14 -19.41
C TRP A 107 11.31 0.19 -18.20
N GLN A 108 11.66 -1.08 -18.38
CA GLN A 108 11.71 -2.04 -17.27
C GLN A 108 12.76 -1.64 -16.23
N LYS A 109 13.93 -1.16 -16.66
CA LYS A 109 14.99 -0.68 -15.77
C LYS A 109 14.52 0.54 -14.98
N GLU A 110 13.94 1.54 -15.63
CA GLU A 110 13.40 2.74 -14.96
C GLU A 110 12.30 2.38 -13.96
N SER A 111 11.41 1.45 -14.32
CA SER A 111 10.39 0.95 -13.40
C SER A 111 10.99 0.25 -12.18
N LEU A 112 12.06 -0.53 -12.35
CA LEU A 112 12.74 -1.19 -11.24
C LEU A 112 13.48 -0.19 -10.35
N GLU A 113 14.11 0.84 -10.93
CA GLU A 113 14.75 1.93 -10.18
C GLU A 113 13.72 2.65 -9.28
N HIS A 114 12.53 2.96 -9.79
CA HIS A 114 11.45 3.54 -8.97
C HIS A 114 10.97 2.64 -7.83
N ILE A 115 10.89 1.32 -8.06
CA ILE A 115 10.53 0.35 -7.02
C ILE A 115 11.62 0.31 -5.94
N VAL A 116 12.89 0.29 -6.34
CA VAL A 116 14.03 0.30 -5.40
C VAL A 116 14.04 1.58 -4.57
N ASP A 117 13.81 2.74 -5.17
CA ASP A 117 13.73 4.02 -4.45
C ASP A 117 12.57 4.03 -3.43
N ALA A 118 11.40 3.52 -3.82
CA ALA A 118 10.24 3.41 -2.93
C ALA A 118 10.54 2.49 -1.73
N ILE A 119 11.10 1.29 -1.98
CA ILE A 119 11.47 0.33 -0.93
C ILE A 119 12.56 0.91 -0.02
N THR A 120 13.53 1.63 -0.59
CA THR A 120 14.61 2.28 0.17
C THR A 120 14.04 3.33 1.11
N LYS A 121 13.09 4.13 0.63
CA LYS A 121 12.38 5.12 1.46
C LYS A 121 11.57 4.47 2.57
N GLU A 122 10.80 3.42 2.26
CA GLU A 122 10.02 2.69 3.29
C GLU A 122 10.92 2.07 4.37
N ARG A 123 12.08 1.51 3.98
CA ARG A 123 13.08 0.99 4.92
C ARG A 123 13.60 2.10 5.83
N ASP A 124 13.90 3.28 5.29
CA ASP A 124 14.45 4.39 6.06
C ASP A 124 13.40 4.97 7.02
N ASP A 125 12.14 5.10 6.60
CA ASP A 125 11.02 5.49 7.47
C ASP A 125 10.80 4.47 8.62
N LEU A 126 10.93 3.17 8.34
CA LEU A 126 10.85 2.13 9.36
C LEU A 126 12.03 2.18 10.34
N LYS A 127 13.23 2.50 9.84
CA LYS A 127 14.43 2.66 10.68
C LYS A 127 14.29 3.85 11.63
N GLU A 128 13.77 4.99 11.15
CA GLU A 128 13.50 6.16 12.00
C GLU A 128 12.43 5.85 13.07
N LYS A 129 11.36 5.13 12.70
CA LYS A 129 10.33 4.68 13.66
C LYS A 129 10.92 3.76 14.72
N LEU A 130 11.81 2.85 14.35
CA LEU A 130 12.49 1.95 15.29
C LEU A 130 13.34 2.75 16.28
N GLU A 131 14.18 3.67 15.78
CA GLU A 131 15.03 4.53 16.62
C GLU A 131 14.20 5.37 17.60
N LYS A 132 13.04 5.88 17.16
CA LYS A 132 12.10 6.60 18.03
C LYS A 132 11.52 5.73 19.14
N VAL A 133 11.16 4.47 18.83
CA VAL A 133 10.65 3.52 19.82
C VAL A 133 11.74 3.12 20.82
N GLU A 134 12.96 2.89 20.36
CA GLU A 134 14.11 2.59 21.23
C GLU A 134 14.39 3.76 22.20
N LEU A 135 14.34 5.00 21.72
CA LEU A 135 14.51 6.19 22.55
C LEU A 135 13.39 6.30 23.62
N GLN A 136 12.14 6.00 23.24
CA GLN A 136 11.02 6.00 24.17
C GLN A 136 11.15 4.93 25.25
N LEU A 137 11.57 3.71 24.88
CA LEU A 137 11.84 2.63 25.83
C LEU A 137 12.95 3.02 26.82
N SER A 138 14.06 3.58 26.33
CA SER A 138 15.15 4.08 27.18
C SER A 138 14.68 5.16 28.15
N SER A 139 13.85 6.11 27.69
CA SER A 139 13.24 7.11 28.56
C SER A 139 12.38 6.48 29.65
N LYS A 140 11.55 5.48 29.30
CA LYS A 140 10.67 4.78 30.24
C LYS A 140 11.45 3.97 31.28
N ASP A 141 12.53 3.30 30.87
CA ASP A 141 13.41 2.60 31.79
C ASP A 141 14.08 3.55 32.79
N SER A 142 14.44 4.76 32.36
CA SER A 142 14.97 5.80 33.25
C SER A 142 13.93 6.26 34.28
N GLU A 143 12.68 6.47 33.85
CA GLU A 143 11.55 6.84 34.71
C GLU A 143 11.25 5.74 35.75
N HIS A 144 11.16 4.48 35.31
CA HIS A 144 10.97 3.33 36.20
C HIS A 144 12.12 3.19 37.18
N SER A 145 13.36 3.41 36.75
CA SER A 145 14.53 3.38 37.63
C SER A 145 14.50 4.46 38.71
N ILE A 146 13.96 5.64 38.40
CA ILE A 146 13.74 6.72 39.39
C ILE A 146 12.64 6.32 40.38
N GLN A 147 11.53 5.76 39.89
CA GLN A 147 10.42 5.30 40.74
C GLN A 147 10.86 4.19 41.70
N ILE A 148 11.62 3.21 41.22
CA ILE A 148 12.18 2.14 42.07
C ILE A 148 13.08 2.73 43.16
N ARG A 149 13.94 3.70 42.83
CA ARG A 149 14.79 4.38 43.83
C ARG A 149 13.95 5.12 44.88
N SER A 150 12.88 5.81 44.47
CA SER A 150 11.97 6.48 45.41
C SER A 150 11.27 5.50 46.34
N LEU A 151 10.76 4.38 45.80
CA LEU A 151 10.12 3.34 46.60
C LEU A 151 11.10 2.70 47.59
N ASN A 152 12.33 2.41 47.18
CA ASN A 152 13.36 1.89 48.07
C ASN A 152 13.69 2.87 49.22
N SER A 153 13.76 4.17 48.92
CA SER A 153 13.95 5.20 49.95
C SER A 153 12.80 5.21 50.97
N ASN A 154 11.55 5.10 50.50
CA ASN A 154 10.39 5.06 51.38
C ASN A 154 10.36 3.79 52.24
N ILE A 155 10.72 2.64 51.67
CA ILE A 155 10.83 1.37 52.41
C ILE A 155 11.88 1.47 53.51
N GLN A 156 13.05 2.05 53.20
CA GLN A 156 14.12 2.28 54.17
C GLN A 156 13.67 3.18 55.31
N GLU A 157 12.95 4.27 55.01
CA GLU A 157 12.43 5.18 56.01
C GLU A 157 11.40 4.49 56.94
N LEU A 158 10.51 3.69 56.37
CA LEU A 158 9.54 2.90 57.14
C LEU A 158 10.24 1.85 58.03
N GLN A 159 11.28 1.19 57.55
CA GLN A 159 12.08 0.25 58.35
C GLN A 159 12.76 0.96 59.52
N ASN A 160 13.37 2.12 59.29
CA ASN A 160 13.97 2.92 60.36
C ASN A 160 12.93 3.35 61.41
N GLN A 161 11.71 3.68 61.00
CA GLN A 161 10.62 4.00 61.93
C GLN A 161 10.18 2.78 62.74
N ILE A 162 10.09 1.61 62.13
CA ILE A 162 9.77 0.35 62.82
C ILE A 162 10.84 0.01 63.85
N ASP A 163 12.12 0.14 63.50
CA ASP A 163 13.23 -0.13 64.41
C ASP A 163 13.26 0.85 65.58
N ALA A 164 12.98 2.14 65.32
CA ALA A 164 12.83 3.15 66.36
C ALA A 164 11.67 2.83 67.32
N ILE A 165 10.52 2.39 66.81
CA ILE A 165 9.36 1.98 67.63
C ILE A 165 9.68 0.74 68.46
N ASN A 166 10.36 -0.25 67.87
CA ASN A 166 10.76 -1.48 68.58
C ASN A 166 11.74 -1.19 69.72
N SER A 167 12.63 -0.21 69.54
CA SER A 167 13.59 0.23 70.57
C SER A 167 12.97 1.00 71.75
N MET A 168 11.73 1.48 71.63
CA MET A 168 11.01 2.23 72.68
C MET A 168 9.99 1.38 73.48
N SER A 169 10.17 0.06 73.54
CA SER A 169 9.20 -0.85 74.17
C SER A 169 9.26 -0.88 75.71
N THR A 170 8.76 0.19 76.32
CA THR A 170 8.03 0.17 77.61
C THR A 170 6.91 1.18 77.51
N LEU A 171 5.79 0.78 76.91
CA LEU A 171 4.67 1.67 76.62
C LEU A 171 3.58 1.53 77.67
N SER A 172 3.08 2.67 78.12
CA SER A 172 2.01 2.79 79.09
C SER A 172 0.66 2.42 78.47
N SER A 173 -0.24 1.86 79.27
CA SER A 173 -1.60 1.47 78.86
C SER A 173 -2.39 2.59 78.17
N GLU A 174 -2.06 3.85 78.41
CA GLU A 174 -2.71 5.03 77.81
C GLU A 174 -2.22 5.33 76.38
N GLU A 175 -1.02 4.89 76.02
CA GLU A 175 -0.50 4.97 74.65
C GLU A 175 -1.10 3.87 73.77
N MET A 176 -1.42 2.72 74.37
CA MET A 176 -2.09 1.61 73.67
C MET A 176 -3.50 2.01 73.21
N THR A 177 -4.27 2.70 74.05
CA THR A 177 -5.62 3.18 73.67
C THR A 177 -5.60 4.27 72.60
N LYS A 178 -4.57 5.14 72.60
CA LYS A 178 -4.35 6.12 71.51
C LYS A 178 -3.94 5.43 70.20
N ARG A 179 -3.15 4.35 70.26
CA ARG A 179 -2.84 3.54 69.07
C ARG A 179 -4.09 2.86 68.53
N ASP A 180 -4.91 2.26 69.38
CA ASP A 180 -6.15 1.63 68.97
C ASP A 180 -7.13 2.62 68.32
N SER A 181 -7.24 3.84 68.85
CA SER A 181 -8.08 4.88 68.22
C SER A 181 -7.54 5.32 66.87
N THR A 182 -6.22 5.44 66.73
CA THR A 182 -5.56 5.78 65.46
C THR A 182 -5.72 4.65 64.44
N ILE A 183 -5.58 3.40 64.86
CA ILE A 183 -5.79 2.22 64.01
C ILE A 183 -7.22 2.22 63.45
N ARG A 184 -8.24 2.42 64.29
CA ARG A 184 -9.64 2.50 63.82
C ARG A 184 -9.88 3.64 62.83
N GLN A 185 -9.24 4.80 63.03
CA GLN A 185 -9.34 5.92 62.08
C GLN A 185 -8.68 5.58 60.74
N LEU A 186 -7.52 4.92 60.77
CA LEU A 186 -6.84 4.47 59.55
C LEU A 186 -7.64 3.38 58.83
N GLU A 187 -8.22 2.42 59.54
CA GLU A 187 -9.10 1.40 58.98
C GLU A 187 -10.32 2.02 58.29
N ALA A 188 -10.99 2.97 58.94
CA ALA A 188 -12.11 3.69 58.33
C ALA A 188 -11.69 4.45 57.06
N LYS A 189 -10.50 5.07 57.08
CA LYS A 189 -9.94 5.76 55.92
C LYS A 189 -9.58 4.80 54.78
N VAL A 190 -9.06 3.62 55.08
CA VAL A 190 -8.77 2.57 54.08
C VAL A 190 -10.07 2.11 53.41
N VAL A 191 -11.14 1.86 54.18
CA VAL A 191 -12.45 1.47 53.63
C VAL A 191 -13.01 2.57 52.72
N TYR A 192 -12.90 3.83 53.13
CA TYR A 192 -13.31 4.97 52.31
C TYR A 192 -12.54 5.03 50.98
N LEU A 193 -11.20 4.96 51.03
CA LEU A 193 -10.36 5.01 49.84
C LEU A 193 -10.57 3.79 48.93
N GLN A 194 -10.84 2.61 49.48
CA GLN A 194 -11.23 1.44 48.69
C GLN A 194 -12.56 1.65 47.96
N SER A 195 -13.53 2.32 48.57
CA SER A 195 -14.80 2.68 47.94
C SER A 195 -14.58 3.68 46.79
N GLU A 196 -13.77 4.73 47.01
CA GLU A 196 -13.43 5.69 45.96
C GLU A 196 -12.65 5.05 44.81
N LEU A 197 -11.72 4.14 45.10
CA LEU A 197 -10.97 3.40 44.08
C LEU A 197 -11.92 2.55 43.22
N LYS A 198 -12.86 1.81 43.82
CA LYS A 198 -13.87 1.04 43.09
C LYS A 198 -14.75 1.94 42.21
N ASN A 199 -15.15 3.09 42.73
CA ASN A 199 -15.92 4.07 41.96
C ASN A 199 -15.12 4.66 40.79
N ALA A 200 -13.83 4.94 40.99
CA ALA A 200 -12.95 5.40 39.93
C ALA A 200 -12.74 4.32 38.86
N GLN A 201 -12.51 3.06 39.25
CA GLN A 201 -12.40 1.93 38.34
C GLN A 201 -13.67 1.73 37.51
N LEU A 202 -14.86 1.85 38.11
CA LEU A 202 -16.13 1.78 37.39
C LEU A 202 -16.28 2.94 36.39
N LYS A 203 -15.85 4.14 36.75
CA LYS A 203 -15.83 5.29 35.83
C LYS A 203 -14.88 5.04 34.66
N VAL A 204 -13.68 4.51 34.89
CA VAL A 204 -12.72 4.18 33.81
C VAL A 204 -13.34 3.16 32.85
N LEU A 205 -13.94 2.09 33.38
CA LEU A 205 -14.60 1.08 32.56
C LEU A 205 -15.74 1.66 31.70
N ASN A 206 -16.54 2.56 32.25
CA ASN A 206 -17.59 3.25 31.49
C ASN A 206 -17.00 4.13 30.36
N HIS A 207 -15.90 4.84 30.61
CA HIS A 207 -15.24 5.64 29.57
C HIS A 207 -14.62 4.76 28.48
N GLU A 208 -14.05 3.60 28.85
CA GLU A 208 -13.55 2.62 27.89
C GLU A 208 -14.68 2.07 27.02
N ASN A 209 -15.84 1.77 27.60
CA ASN A 209 -17.01 1.31 26.84
C ASN A 209 -17.49 2.39 25.85
N VAL A 210 -17.60 3.65 26.29
CA VAL A 210 -17.96 4.78 25.41
C VAL A 210 -16.93 4.96 24.28
N LYS A 211 -15.63 4.82 24.58
CA LYS A 211 -14.57 4.87 23.57
C LYS A 211 -14.70 3.74 22.53
N LEU A 212 -15.10 2.55 22.97
CA LEU A 212 -15.27 1.38 22.12
C LEU A 212 -16.50 1.56 21.21
N GLU A 213 -17.62 2.04 21.74
CA GLU A 213 -18.80 2.42 20.95
C GLU A 213 -18.49 3.51 19.94
N TYR A 214 -17.76 4.56 20.35
CA TYR A 214 -17.33 5.63 19.44
C TYR A 214 -16.46 5.09 18.30
N THR A 215 -15.54 4.18 18.61
CA THR A 215 -14.67 3.54 17.59
C THR A 215 -15.48 2.71 16.61
N ARG A 216 -16.49 1.98 17.09
CA ARG A 216 -17.43 1.22 16.26
C ARG A 216 -18.30 2.12 15.39
N GLN A 217 -18.79 3.25 15.91
CA GLN A 217 -19.53 4.23 15.12
C GLN A 217 -18.65 4.87 14.06
N LYS A 218 -17.39 5.19 14.39
CA LYS A 218 -16.41 5.74 13.46
C LYS A 218 -16.11 4.78 12.31
N SER A 219 -15.94 3.49 12.58
CA SER A 219 -15.72 2.49 11.51
C SER A 219 -16.94 2.37 10.61
N ALA A 220 -18.15 2.29 11.18
CA ALA A 220 -19.39 2.24 10.40
C ALA A 220 -19.60 3.49 9.51
N LEU A 221 -19.27 4.66 10.02
CA LEU A 221 -19.31 5.89 9.23
C LEU A 221 -18.27 5.88 8.11
N SER A 222 -17.06 5.38 8.37
CA SER A 222 -16.01 5.21 7.36
C SER A 222 -16.46 4.29 6.22
N ASP A 223 -17.12 3.18 6.54
CA ASP A 223 -17.67 2.25 5.55
C ASP A 223 -18.77 2.92 4.71
N THR A 224 -19.62 3.72 5.35
CA THR A 224 -20.67 4.49 4.68
C THR A 224 -20.07 5.54 3.73
N ILE A 225 -19.01 6.25 4.16
CA ILE A 225 -18.28 7.21 3.31
C ILE A 225 -17.65 6.49 2.12
N LYS A 226 -17.06 5.31 2.32
CA LYS A 226 -16.46 4.50 1.25
C LYS A 226 -17.53 4.11 0.22
N MET A 227 -18.67 3.60 0.67
CA MET A 227 -19.81 3.27 -0.20
C MET A 227 -20.26 4.48 -1.04
N TYR A 228 -20.38 5.68 -0.44
CA TYR A 228 -20.73 6.87 -1.20
C TYR A 228 -19.66 7.30 -2.20
N LYS A 229 -18.37 7.13 -1.89
CA LYS A 229 -17.29 7.38 -2.86
C LYS A 229 -17.39 6.43 -4.05
N ASP A 230 -17.60 5.13 -3.79
CA ASP A 230 -17.75 4.12 -4.85
C ASP A 230 -18.95 4.44 -5.76
N GLN A 231 -20.07 4.88 -5.18
CA GLN A 231 -21.25 5.33 -5.95
C GLN A 231 -20.98 6.57 -6.81
N ILE A 232 -20.23 7.55 -6.27
CA ILE A 232 -19.84 8.75 -7.03
C ILE A 232 -18.93 8.38 -8.20
N ASP A 233 -17.96 7.48 -7.98
CA ASP A 233 -17.05 7.02 -9.04
C ASP A 233 -17.79 6.22 -10.11
N GLU A 234 -18.76 5.38 -9.73
CA GLU A 234 -19.64 4.68 -10.69
C GLU A 234 -20.45 5.66 -11.54
N LEU A 235 -21.07 6.67 -10.92
CA LEU A 235 -21.81 7.71 -11.64
C LEU A 235 -20.91 8.53 -12.56
N LYS A 236 -19.69 8.84 -12.12
CA LYS A 236 -18.69 9.55 -12.92
C LYS A 236 -18.28 8.74 -14.15
N ASN A 237 -18.08 7.43 -14.00
CA ASN A 237 -17.78 6.54 -15.11
C ASN A 237 -18.96 6.45 -16.09
N LYS A 238 -20.18 6.27 -15.59
CA LYS A 238 -21.41 6.30 -16.42
C LYS A 238 -21.57 7.60 -17.19
N LEU A 239 -21.26 8.75 -16.56
CA LEU A 239 -21.28 10.05 -17.22
C LEU A 239 -20.24 10.13 -18.33
N LYS A 240 -19.02 9.65 -18.08
CA LYS A 240 -17.93 9.60 -19.07
C LYS A 240 -18.29 8.72 -20.27
N ASP A 241 -18.86 7.55 -20.02
CA ASP A 241 -19.32 6.61 -21.06
C ASP A 241 -20.45 7.23 -21.88
N THR A 242 -21.42 7.87 -21.23
CA THR A 242 -22.51 8.58 -21.91
C THR A 242 -21.97 9.75 -22.75
N GLN A 243 -20.97 10.48 -22.25
CA GLN A 243 -20.32 11.56 -22.98
C GLN A 243 -19.54 11.05 -24.20
N THR A 244 -18.97 9.84 -24.15
CA THR A 244 -18.28 9.23 -25.29
C THR A 244 -19.25 8.68 -26.34
N ILE A 245 -20.40 8.16 -25.92
CA ILE A 245 -21.40 7.56 -26.81
C ILE A 245 -22.31 8.63 -27.45
N ALA A 246 -22.69 9.68 -26.72
CA ALA A 246 -23.66 10.67 -27.20
C ALA A 246 -23.06 11.78 -28.09
N PHE A 247 -21.72 11.95 -28.09
CA PHE A 247 -21.05 13.03 -28.83
C PHE A 247 -20.07 12.57 -29.91
N GLN A 248 -20.10 11.30 -30.35
CA GLN A 248 -19.47 10.97 -31.62
C GLN A 248 -20.24 11.68 -32.75
N PRO A 249 -19.60 12.58 -33.52
CA PRO A 249 -20.25 13.19 -34.67
C PRO A 249 -20.58 12.06 -35.64
N VAL A 250 -21.86 11.80 -35.86
CA VAL A 250 -22.31 10.90 -36.92
C VAL A 250 -21.83 11.53 -38.23
N ARG A 251 -20.68 11.07 -38.74
CA ARG A 251 -20.21 11.44 -40.06
C ARG A 251 -21.10 10.72 -41.06
N VAL A 252 -22.21 11.36 -41.42
CA VAL A 252 -22.98 10.96 -42.59
C VAL A 252 -22.15 11.35 -43.81
N SER A 253 -21.35 10.41 -44.31
CA SER A 253 -20.67 10.55 -45.60
C SER A 253 -21.72 10.48 -46.70
N ILE A 254 -22.28 11.63 -47.08
CA ILE A 254 -23.18 11.73 -48.23
C ILE A 254 -22.32 11.91 -49.47
N SER A 255 -22.24 10.87 -50.29
CA SER A 255 -21.53 10.88 -51.58
C SER A 255 -22.23 11.84 -52.55
N PRO A 256 -21.53 12.78 -53.22
CA PRO A 256 -22.14 13.85 -54.01
C PRO A 256 -22.36 13.46 -55.48
N GLU A 257 -22.65 12.20 -55.76
CA GLU A 257 -22.87 11.70 -57.13
C GLU A 257 -24.26 11.09 -57.27
N GLN A 258 -25.28 11.94 -57.27
CA GLN A 258 -26.52 11.66 -57.99
C GLN A 258 -27.24 12.98 -58.28
N GLU A 259 -27.17 13.36 -59.54
CA GLU A 259 -27.64 14.61 -60.10
C GLU A 259 -29.17 14.75 -60.11
N ALA A 260 -29.59 16.01 -60.11
CA ALA A 260 -30.61 16.55 -61.00
C ALA A 260 -31.86 15.68 -61.26
N GLY A 261 -32.88 15.88 -60.44
CA GLY A 261 -34.24 15.51 -60.82
C GLY A 261 -35.20 15.41 -59.66
N SER A 262 -35.96 16.47 -59.42
CA SER A 262 -37.22 16.45 -58.65
C SER A 262 -37.13 16.15 -57.14
N SER A 263 -36.66 17.13 -56.34
CA SER A 263 -37.30 17.55 -55.06
C SER A 263 -36.42 18.53 -54.25
N ASN A 264 -36.17 19.73 -54.78
CA ASN A 264 -35.33 20.73 -54.08
C ASN A 264 -35.93 21.27 -52.76
N SER A 265 -37.23 21.05 -52.50
CA SER A 265 -37.88 21.54 -51.27
C SER A 265 -37.57 20.68 -50.04
N GLN A 266 -37.53 19.34 -50.16
CA GLN A 266 -37.37 18.46 -49.00
C GLN A 266 -35.94 18.47 -48.45
N PHE A 267 -34.94 18.59 -49.33
CA PHE A 267 -33.53 18.71 -48.93
C PHE A 267 -33.25 20.02 -48.19
N ALA A 268 -33.85 21.13 -48.64
CA ALA A 268 -33.73 22.42 -47.96
C ALA A 268 -34.36 22.38 -46.55
N THR A 269 -35.51 21.71 -46.39
CA THR A 269 -36.17 21.47 -45.08
C THR A 269 -35.35 20.57 -44.17
N LEU A 270 -34.74 19.51 -44.69
CA LEU A 270 -33.88 18.62 -43.91
C LEU A 270 -32.64 19.36 -43.39
N VAL A 271 -31.98 20.15 -44.24
CA VAL A 271 -30.80 20.94 -43.87
C VAL A 271 -31.14 22.03 -42.84
N THR A 272 -32.32 22.64 -42.94
CA THR A 272 -32.78 23.61 -41.91
C THR A 272 -33.09 22.91 -40.59
N ASN A 273 -33.69 21.72 -40.60
CA ASN A 273 -33.93 20.94 -39.40
C ASN A 273 -32.62 20.47 -38.75
N ILE A 274 -31.64 19.99 -39.52
CA ILE A 274 -30.30 19.61 -39.01
C ILE A 274 -29.61 20.82 -38.35
N LYS A 275 -29.68 22.00 -38.96
CA LYS A 275 -29.15 23.24 -38.35
C LYS A 275 -29.90 23.63 -37.07
N LEU A 276 -31.21 23.39 -36.99
CA LEU A 276 -32.00 23.60 -35.79
C LEU A 276 -31.59 22.62 -34.68
N TYR A 277 -31.39 21.34 -35.01
CA TYR A 277 -30.86 20.34 -34.09
C TYR A 277 -29.48 20.72 -33.56
N ASP A 278 -28.55 21.09 -34.43
CA ASP A 278 -27.19 21.49 -34.05
C ASP A 278 -27.19 22.73 -33.14
N LYS A 279 -28.01 23.74 -33.46
CA LYS A 279 -28.18 24.94 -32.62
C LYS A 279 -28.79 24.62 -31.26
N THR A 280 -29.74 23.69 -31.20
CA THR A 280 -30.43 23.30 -29.96
C THR A 280 -29.52 22.42 -29.09
N LEU A 281 -28.75 21.52 -29.69
CA LEU A 281 -27.72 20.72 -29.00
C LEU A 281 -26.61 21.61 -28.44
N LYS A 282 -26.16 22.60 -29.21
CA LYS A 282 -25.20 23.60 -28.73
C LYS A 282 -25.75 24.40 -27.56
N TYR A 283 -26.99 24.90 -27.65
CA TYR A 283 -27.64 25.60 -26.55
C TYR A 283 -27.79 24.73 -25.30
N LEU A 284 -28.17 23.46 -25.46
CA LEU A 284 -28.26 22.50 -24.35
C LEU A 284 -26.87 22.21 -23.75
N SER A 285 -25.85 22.04 -24.56
CA SER A 285 -24.46 21.85 -24.12
C SER A 285 -23.95 23.06 -23.34
N ASP A 286 -24.14 24.27 -23.86
CA ASP A 286 -23.73 25.51 -23.20
C ASP A 286 -24.50 25.72 -21.88
N TYR A 287 -25.80 25.39 -21.86
CA TYR A 287 -26.62 25.43 -20.64
C TYR A 287 -26.18 24.39 -19.60
N LEU A 288 -25.92 23.14 -20.00
CA LEU A 288 -25.43 22.09 -19.12
C LEU A 288 -24.03 22.39 -18.57
N ASN A 289 -23.16 23.01 -19.38
CA ASN A 289 -21.85 23.49 -18.91
C ASN A 289 -21.99 24.63 -17.91
N GLY A 290 -22.87 25.60 -18.17
CA GLY A 290 -23.18 26.69 -17.22
C GLY A 290 -23.75 26.17 -15.90
N LEU A 291 -24.62 25.15 -15.97
CA LEU A 291 -25.18 24.46 -14.81
C LEU A 291 -24.12 23.70 -14.02
N THR A 292 -23.23 22.99 -14.71
CA THR A 292 -22.13 22.24 -14.09
C THR A 292 -21.19 23.18 -13.35
N ASN A 293 -20.77 24.27 -13.99
CA ASN A 293 -19.92 25.28 -13.36
C ASN A 293 -20.61 25.96 -12.19
N GLY A 294 -21.90 26.33 -12.33
CA GLY A 294 -22.67 26.92 -11.26
C GLY A 294 -22.88 26.00 -10.05
N ILE A 295 -23.00 24.69 -10.24
CA ILE A 295 -23.07 23.72 -9.13
C ILE A 295 -21.70 23.60 -8.45
N VAL A 296 -20.61 23.58 -9.22
CA VAL A 296 -19.24 23.50 -8.68
C VAL A 296 -18.91 24.73 -7.83
N ASP A 297 -19.19 25.94 -8.32
CA ASP A 297 -18.92 27.18 -7.59
C ASP A 297 -19.71 27.24 -6.27
N ASN A 298 -20.98 26.85 -6.33
CA ASN A 298 -21.85 26.73 -5.16
C ASN A 298 -21.32 25.71 -4.13
N LEU A 299 -20.83 24.55 -4.60
CA LEU A 299 -20.25 23.53 -3.73
C LEU A 299 -18.97 24.02 -3.07
N VAL A 300 -18.09 24.70 -3.80
CA VAL A 300 -16.88 25.33 -3.27
C VAL A 300 -17.24 26.35 -2.19
N GLU A 301 -18.28 27.16 -2.40
CA GLU A 301 -18.74 28.13 -1.42
C GLU A 301 -19.28 27.46 -0.14
N THR A 302 -20.03 26.37 -0.27
CA THR A 302 -20.51 25.58 0.89
C THR A 302 -19.34 24.93 1.64
N ILE A 303 -18.37 24.37 0.93
CA ILE A 303 -17.15 23.79 1.53
C ILE A 303 -16.36 24.87 2.28
N GLY A 304 -16.26 26.09 1.74
CA GLY A 304 -15.61 27.22 2.41
C GLY A 304 -16.27 27.58 3.75
N VAL A 305 -17.60 27.55 3.82
CA VAL A 305 -18.35 27.79 5.09
C VAL A 305 -18.21 26.61 6.05
N VAL A 306 -18.16 25.37 5.55
CA VAL A 306 -17.90 24.19 6.40
C VAL A 306 -16.50 24.24 7.00
N ALA A 307 -15.49 24.63 6.20
CA ALA A 307 -14.12 24.78 6.66
C ALA A 307 -14.01 25.85 7.77
N SER A 308 -14.71 26.98 7.63
CA SER A 308 -14.73 28.02 8.67
C SER A 308 -15.43 27.58 9.97
N LEU A 309 -16.37 26.63 9.90
CA LEU A 309 -16.92 25.97 11.09
C LEU A 309 -15.97 24.91 11.68
N TYR A 310 -15.11 24.28 10.87
CA TYR A 310 -14.15 23.29 11.34
C TYR A 310 -12.97 23.94 12.07
N ASP A 311 -12.58 25.15 11.65
CA ASP A 311 -11.59 25.99 12.34
C ASP A 311 -12.13 26.61 13.65
N PHE A 312 -13.42 26.42 13.94
CA PHE A 312 -14.08 26.92 15.13
C PHE A 312 -13.64 26.13 16.37
N LYS A 313 -12.67 26.67 17.12
CA LYS A 313 -12.27 26.11 18.42
C LYS A 313 -13.34 26.43 19.46
N LEU A 314 -13.96 25.39 20.02
CA LEU A 314 -14.95 25.45 21.10
C LEU A 314 -14.51 26.28 22.32
N GLU A 315 -13.20 26.51 22.49
CA GLU A 315 -12.63 27.33 23.57
C GLU A 315 -12.76 28.86 23.37
N ARG A 316 -13.07 29.34 22.16
CA ARG A 316 -13.07 30.79 21.85
C ARG A 316 -14.36 31.36 21.26
N GLY A 317 -15.30 30.52 20.82
CA GLY A 317 -16.56 30.97 20.23
C GLY A 317 -17.76 30.57 21.08
N THR A 318 -18.83 31.35 21.01
CA THR A 318 -20.09 31.02 21.70
C THR A 318 -20.90 29.99 20.91
N VAL A 319 -21.75 29.24 21.62
CA VAL A 319 -22.67 28.27 21.01
C VAL A 319 -23.58 28.94 19.97
N GLU A 320 -23.94 30.20 20.20
CA GLU A 320 -24.75 31.04 19.31
C GLU A 320 -24.05 31.34 17.98
N GLN A 321 -22.73 31.53 17.98
CA GLN A 321 -21.94 31.77 16.77
C GLN A 321 -21.80 30.51 15.92
N PHE A 322 -21.62 29.34 16.56
CA PHE A 322 -21.63 28.06 15.85
C PHE A 322 -23.02 27.78 15.26
N LYS A 323 -24.08 28.03 16.04
CA LYS A 323 -25.47 27.86 15.60
C LYS A 323 -25.84 28.80 14.44
N SER A 324 -25.37 30.04 14.44
CA SER A 324 -25.59 30.97 13.33
C SER A 324 -24.85 30.54 12.07
N GLY A 325 -23.59 30.08 12.18
CA GLY A 325 -22.84 29.52 11.05
C GLY A 325 -23.48 28.25 10.46
N LEU A 326 -24.02 27.37 11.30
CA LEU A 326 -24.80 26.22 10.85
C LEU A 326 -26.10 26.64 10.14
N GLY A 327 -26.74 27.73 10.62
CA GLY A 327 -27.89 28.35 9.96
C GLY A 327 -27.56 28.87 8.56
N VAL A 328 -26.39 29.49 8.37
CA VAL A 328 -25.91 29.95 7.05
C VAL A 328 -25.67 28.78 6.10
N ILE A 329 -25.08 27.68 6.57
CA ILE A 329 -24.91 26.46 5.77
C ILE A 329 -26.26 25.90 5.35
N LYS A 330 -27.21 25.78 6.29
CA LYS A 330 -28.55 25.29 6.01
C LYS A 330 -29.24 26.12 4.93
N GLN A 331 -29.21 27.45 5.06
CA GLN A 331 -29.82 28.36 4.08
C GLN A 331 -29.16 28.24 2.70
N LYS A 332 -27.82 28.11 2.64
CA LYS A 332 -27.09 27.89 1.38
C LYS A 332 -27.50 26.58 0.72
N LEU A 333 -27.65 25.51 1.50
CA LEU A 333 -28.07 24.20 0.99
C LEU A 333 -29.50 24.23 0.45
N GLU A 334 -30.42 24.92 1.13
CA GLU A 334 -31.81 25.10 0.68
C GLU A 334 -31.88 25.91 -0.62
N ASN A 335 -31.10 26.99 -0.73
CA ASN A 335 -31.01 27.79 -1.95
C ASN A 335 -30.42 26.97 -3.11
N GLN A 336 -29.38 26.18 -2.85
CA GLN A 336 -28.79 25.27 -3.84
C GLN A 336 -29.82 24.24 -4.33
N HIS A 337 -30.54 23.61 -3.41
CA HIS A 337 -31.56 22.63 -3.75
C HIS A 337 -32.66 23.24 -4.63
N SER A 338 -33.15 24.44 -4.28
CA SER A 338 -34.15 25.18 -5.07
C SER A 338 -33.64 25.50 -6.48
N ASN A 339 -32.39 25.98 -6.60
CA ASN A 339 -31.76 26.25 -7.89
C ASN A 339 -31.59 24.99 -8.73
N THR A 340 -31.20 23.86 -8.13
CA THR A 340 -31.11 22.57 -8.82
C THR A 340 -32.48 22.12 -9.34
N LEU A 341 -33.55 22.27 -8.55
CA LEU A 341 -34.90 21.92 -8.98
C LEU A 341 -35.39 22.77 -10.16
N ASN A 342 -35.15 24.10 -10.12
CA ASN A 342 -35.46 24.99 -11.25
C ASN A 342 -34.69 24.60 -12.51
N ASN A 343 -33.41 24.29 -12.37
CA ASN A 343 -32.58 23.84 -13.47
C ASN A 343 -33.05 22.50 -14.07
N ILE A 344 -33.47 21.54 -13.23
CA ILE A 344 -34.09 20.28 -13.69
C ILE A 344 -35.36 20.56 -14.49
N ALA A 345 -36.17 21.53 -14.07
CA ALA A 345 -37.36 21.93 -14.82
C ALA A 345 -37.01 22.50 -16.21
N HIS A 346 -35.96 23.32 -16.32
CA HIS A 346 -35.46 23.83 -17.60
C HIS A 346 -34.93 22.71 -18.52
N VAL A 347 -34.16 21.76 -18.00
CA VAL A 347 -33.68 20.60 -18.78
C VAL A 347 -34.85 19.75 -19.26
N ARG A 348 -35.85 19.49 -18.41
CA ARG A 348 -37.07 18.76 -18.81
C ARG A 348 -37.84 19.50 -19.91
N SER A 349 -37.95 20.82 -19.82
CA SER A 349 -38.58 21.64 -20.87
C SER A 349 -37.83 21.51 -22.21
N ALA A 350 -36.50 21.60 -22.19
CA ALA A 350 -35.67 21.42 -23.38
C ALA A 350 -35.81 20.01 -23.99
N LEU A 351 -35.80 18.96 -23.16
CA LEU A 351 -36.00 17.58 -23.61
C LEU A 351 -37.40 17.36 -24.19
N SER A 352 -38.43 18.01 -23.65
CA SER A 352 -39.78 17.96 -24.21
C SER A 352 -39.86 18.57 -25.61
N ILE A 353 -39.09 19.63 -25.88
CA ILE A 353 -38.98 20.20 -27.23
C ILE A 353 -38.32 19.18 -28.17
N PHE A 354 -37.24 18.53 -27.75
CA PHE A 354 -36.60 17.47 -28.55
C PHE A 354 -37.54 16.31 -28.86
N ASP A 355 -38.31 15.84 -27.88
CA ASP A 355 -39.26 14.74 -28.05
C ASP A 355 -40.34 15.08 -29.09
N SER A 356 -40.84 16.33 -29.08
CA SER A 356 -41.76 16.82 -30.12
C SER A 356 -41.12 16.79 -31.52
N ILE A 357 -39.88 17.30 -31.66
CA ILE A 357 -39.19 17.32 -32.96
C ILE A 357 -38.90 15.89 -33.45
N PHE A 358 -38.52 14.96 -32.55
CA PHE A 358 -38.31 13.56 -32.89
C PHE A 358 -39.61 12.88 -33.35
N LYS A 359 -40.73 13.21 -32.71
CA LYS A 359 -42.06 12.72 -33.13
C LYS A 359 -42.42 13.24 -34.53
N ASP A 360 -42.21 14.53 -34.79
CA ASP A 360 -42.44 15.13 -36.11
C ASP A 360 -41.55 14.51 -37.20
N HIS A 361 -40.27 14.26 -36.88
CA HIS A 361 -39.33 13.59 -37.79
C HIS A 361 -39.73 12.12 -38.07
N LYS A 362 -40.20 11.40 -37.05
CA LYS A 362 -40.70 10.02 -37.19
C LYS A 362 -41.96 9.96 -38.06
N GLU A 363 -42.88 10.92 -37.91
CA GLU A 363 -44.06 11.05 -38.75
C GLU A 363 -43.70 11.41 -40.20
N LEU A 364 -42.70 12.28 -40.41
CA LEU A 364 -42.17 12.59 -41.74
C LEU A 364 -41.56 11.34 -42.40
N LEU A 365 -40.73 10.57 -41.70
CA LEU A 365 -40.13 9.33 -42.20
C LEU A 365 -41.21 8.31 -42.62
N GLN A 366 -42.26 8.13 -41.81
CA GLN A 366 -43.38 7.24 -42.15
C GLN A 366 -44.16 7.72 -43.38
N LYS A 367 -44.29 9.04 -43.60
CA LYS A 367 -44.90 9.58 -44.82
C LYS A 367 -44.04 9.35 -46.06
N THR A 368 -42.71 9.37 -45.95
CA THR A 368 -41.80 9.09 -47.09
C THR A 368 -41.71 7.60 -47.42
N THR A 369 -41.87 6.69 -46.46
CA THR A 369 -41.83 5.23 -46.70
C THR A 369 -43.12 4.68 -47.34
N ASN A 370 -44.22 5.42 -47.31
CA ASN A 370 -45.52 4.99 -47.88
C ASN A 370 -45.72 5.41 -49.36
N LYS A 371 -44.65 5.80 -50.07
CA LYS A 371 -44.70 6.10 -51.52
C LYS A 371 -44.19 4.88 -52.29
N PRO A 372 -44.98 4.23 -53.16
CA PRO A 372 -44.55 3.03 -53.86
C PRO A 372 -43.70 3.44 -55.06
N GLU A 373 -42.38 3.39 -54.92
CA GLU A 373 -41.45 3.43 -56.05
C GLU A 373 -40.70 2.09 -56.13
N ASN A 374 -40.86 1.50 -57.31
CA ASN A 374 -40.57 0.15 -57.72
C ASN A 374 -39.23 0.16 -58.46
N VAL A 375 -38.09 -0.18 -57.82
CA VAL A 375 -36.83 -0.66 -58.45
C VAL A 375 -35.91 -1.36 -57.40
N SER A 376 -35.39 -2.54 -57.79
CA SER A 376 -34.27 -3.35 -57.23
C SER A 376 -34.35 -3.89 -55.78
N SER A 377 -35.07 -5.01 -55.60
CA SER A 377 -35.19 -5.74 -54.32
C SER A 377 -34.03 -6.71 -54.01
N ASP A 378 -33.27 -7.17 -55.00
CA ASP A 378 -32.35 -8.33 -54.79
C ASP A 378 -31.03 -7.98 -54.11
N GLN A 379 -30.39 -6.85 -54.43
CA GLN A 379 -29.12 -6.44 -53.81
C GLN A 379 -29.26 -6.06 -52.32
N ASN A 380 -30.40 -5.49 -51.93
CA ASN A 380 -30.65 -5.10 -50.54
C ASN A 380 -30.87 -6.31 -49.64
N VAL A 381 -31.53 -7.37 -50.14
CA VAL A 381 -31.76 -8.61 -49.39
C VAL A 381 -30.46 -9.38 -49.18
N GLU A 382 -29.60 -9.43 -50.20
CA GLU A 382 -28.30 -10.10 -50.10
C GLU A 382 -27.36 -9.38 -49.12
N THR A 383 -27.35 -8.04 -49.15
CA THR A 383 -26.58 -7.22 -48.21
C THR A 383 -27.09 -7.36 -46.78
N LEU A 384 -28.43 -7.39 -46.57
CA LEU A 384 -29.01 -7.61 -45.24
C LEU A 384 -28.69 -9.01 -44.70
N THR A 385 -28.72 -10.02 -45.57
CA THR A 385 -28.42 -11.41 -45.23
C THR A 385 -26.95 -11.56 -44.83
N ALA A 386 -26.02 -10.94 -45.56
CA ALA A 386 -24.60 -10.91 -45.22
C ALA A 386 -24.36 -10.19 -43.87
N ALA A 387 -25.04 -9.07 -43.62
CA ALA A 387 -24.95 -8.34 -42.34
C ALA A 387 -25.50 -9.16 -41.16
N LEU A 388 -26.59 -9.89 -41.35
CA LEU A 388 -27.16 -10.80 -40.35
C LEU A 388 -26.22 -11.96 -40.01
N ILE A 389 -25.58 -12.57 -41.02
CA ILE A 389 -24.59 -13.63 -40.82
C ILE A 389 -23.36 -13.10 -40.08
N ALA A 390 -22.86 -11.92 -40.46
CA ALA A 390 -21.73 -11.27 -39.79
C ALA A 390 -22.04 -10.98 -38.31
N ARG A 391 -23.24 -10.47 -38.01
CA ARG A 391 -23.72 -10.28 -36.63
C ARG A 391 -23.88 -11.59 -35.87
N GLY A 392 -24.30 -12.67 -36.55
CA GLY A 392 -24.36 -14.02 -35.97
C GLY A 392 -22.99 -14.53 -35.52
N HIS A 393 -21.96 -14.37 -36.36
CA HIS A 393 -20.58 -14.74 -36.00
C HIS A 393 -20.01 -13.87 -34.88
N GLU A 394 -20.30 -12.57 -34.87
CA GLU A 394 -19.89 -11.67 -33.79
C GLU A 394 -20.52 -12.07 -32.45
N LEU A 395 -21.83 -12.39 -32.45
CA LEU A 395 -22.52 -12.88 -31.26
C LEU A 395 -21.95 -14.20 -30.75
N GLN A 396 -21.62 -15.13 -31.63
CA GLN A 396 -20.99 -16.41 -31.26
C GLN A 396 -19.60 -16.20 -30.66
N THR A 397 -18.83 -15.27 -31.22
CA THR A 397 -17.50 -14.89 -30.71
C THR A 397 -17.62 -14.28 -29.32
N LEU A 398 -18.50 -13.30 -29.13
CA LEU A 398 -18.75 -12.65 -27.84
C LEU A 398 -19.27 -13.64 -26.79
N GLN A 399 -20.09 -14.62 -27.17
CA GLN A 399 -20.53 -15.69 -26.26
C GLN A 399 -19.37 -16.59 -25.81
N SER A 400 -18.45 -16.93 -26.71
CA SER A 400 -17.27 -17.71 -26.37
C SER A 400 -16.32 -16.95 -25.43
N GLU A 401 -16.11 -15.66 -25.69
CA GLU A 401 -15.30 -14.77 -24.86
C GLU A 401 -15.93 -14.56 -23.48
N LEU A 402 -17.25 -14.36 -23.40
CA LEU A 402 -17.96 -14.29 -22.12
C LEU A 402 -17.84 -15.58 -21.30
N LYS A 403 -17.82 -16.75 -21.96
CA LYS A 403 -17.62 -18.02 -21.26
C LYS A 403 -16.19 -18.12 -20.72
N GLN A 404 -15.20 -17.70 -21.51
CA GLN A 404 -13.80 -17.68 -21.07
C GLN A 404 -13.59 -16.72 -19.89
N LEU A 405 -14.09 -15.49 -19.99
CA LEU A 405 -13.99 -14.49 -18.92
C LEU A 405 -14.68 -14.93 -17.63
N ARG A 406 -15.72 -15.77 -17.70
CA ARG A 406 -16.35 -16.36 -16.50
C ARG A 406 -15.43 -17.37 -15.83
N LEU A 407 -14.75 -18.23 -16.59
CA LEU A 407 -13.78 -19.18 -16.05
C LEU A 407 -12.59 -18.44 -15.42
N ASP A 408 -12.03 -17.44 -16.11
CA ASP A 408 -10.91 -16.65 -15.59
C ASP A 408 -11.30 -15.90 -14.30
N ARG A 409 -12.56 -15.44 -14.20
CA ARG A 409 -13.09 -14.83 -12.97
C ARG A 409 -13.16 -15.84 -11.82
N GLU A 410 -13.60 -17.08 -12.08
CA GLU A 410 -13.65 -18.14 -11.06
C GLU A 410 -12.24 -18.47 -10.54
N ASP A 411 -11.26 -18.61 -11.44
CA ASP A 411 -9.86 -18.84 -11.08
C ASP A 411 -9.28 -17.69 -10.25
N THR A 412 -9.61 -16.44 -10.61
CA THR A 412 -9.20 -15.26 -9.86
C THR A 412 -9.76 -15.27 -8.43
N LEU A 413 -11.00 -15.74 -8.24
CA LEU A 413 -11.60 -15.86 -6.91
C LEU A 413 -10.90 -16.93 -6.08
N VAL A 414 -10.57 -18.08 -6.67
CA VAL A 414 -9.83 -19.15 -5.99
C VAL A 414 -8.44 -18.69 -5.57
N LEU A 415 -7.69 -18.03 -6.47
CA LEU A 415 -6.37 -17.47 -6.18
C LEU A 415 -6.43 -16.42 -5.07
N LYS A 416 -7.47 -15.59 -5.06
CA LYS A 416 -7.67 -14.60 -4.00
C LYS A 416 -7.91 -15.28 -2.65
N THR A 417 -8.77 -16.30 -2.59
CA THR A 417 -9.00 -17.08 -1.36
C THR A 417 -7.72 -17.76 -0.89
N GLN A 418 -6.91 -18.30 -1.81
CA GLN A 418 -5.62 -18.90 -1.46
C GLN A 418 -4.63 -17.87 -0.89
N MET A 419 -4.56 -16.68 -1.48
CA MET A 419 -3.71 -15.58 -0.99
C MET A 419 -4.15 -15.13 0.41
N ASP A 420 -5.46 -15.01 0.65
CA ASP A 420 -6.00 -14.63 1.96
C ASP A 420 -5.67 -15.70 3.02
N LEU A 421 -5.76 -16.98 2.67
CA LEU A 421 -5.38 -18.09 3.55
C LEU A 421 -3.89 -18.03 3.94
N TYR A 422 -3.00 -17.89 2.95
CA TYR A 422 -1.56 -17.78 3.22
C TYR A 422 -1.20 -16.55 4.06
N LYS A 423 -1.93 -15.44 3.88
CA LYS A 423 -1.75 -14.26 4.71
C LYS A 423 -2.12 -14.55 6.16
N THR A 424 -3.27 -15.18 6.40
CA THR A 424 -3.70 -15.57 7.76
C THR A 424 -2.73 -16.56 8.39
N ASP A 425 -2.27 -17.57 7.65
CA ASP A 425 -1.29 -18.55 8.13
C ASP A 425 0.04 -17.89 8.50
N PHE A 426 0.50 -16.93 7.69
CA PHE A 426 1.72 -16.16 7.97
C PHE A 426 1.58 -15.29 9.22
N GLU A 427 0.44 -14.61 9.39
CA GLU A 427 0.17 -13.80 10.58
C GLU A 427 0.12 -14.66 11.85
N ALA A 428 -0.51 -15.84 11.78
CA ALA A 428 -0.56 -16.78 12.90
C ALA A 428 0.83 -17.34 13.26
N GLU A 429 1.65 -17.72 12.26
CA GLU A 429 3.04 -18.18 12.48
C GLU A 429 3.89 -17.07 13.10
N ARG A 430 3.71 -15.81 12.65
CA ARG A 430 4.41 -14.67 13.22
C ARG A 430 4.05 -14.45 14.69
N GLU A 431 2.76 -14.45 15.02
CA GLU A 431 2.29 -14.31 16.41
C GLU A 431 2.84 -15.43 17.30
N ALA A 432 2.81 -16.67 16.81
CA ALA A 432 3.40 -17.82 17.51
C ALA A 432 4.90 -17.63 17.77
N ARG A 433 5.66 -17.12 16.79
CA ARG A 433 7.10 -16.82 16.97
C ARG A 433 7.36 -15.70 17.96
N GLU A 434 6.59 -14.63 17.92
CA GLU A 434 6.70 -13.52 18.88
C GLU A 434 6.42 -14.02 20.30
N LYS A 435 5.39 -14.86 20.48
CA LYS A 435 5.09 -15.49 21.76
C LYS A 435 6.24 -16.38 22.25
N MET A 436 6.76 -17.28 21.41
CA MET A 436 7.91 -18.12 21.78
C MET A 436 9.16 -17.30 22.12
N ALA A 437 9.41 -16.19 21.42
CA ALA A 437 10.52 -15.29 21.72
C ALA A 437 10.36 -14.65 23.11
N SER A 438 9.15 -14.18 23.45
CA SER A 438 8.86 -13.61 24.76
C SER A 438 8.96 -14.64 25.89
N GLU A 439 8.49 -15.87 25.69
CA GLU A 439 8.62 -16.97 26.65
C GLU A 439 10.09 -17.34 26.88
N LYS A 440 10.88 -17.40 25.80
CA LYS A 440 12.33 -17.62 25.88
C LYS A 440 13.03 -16.53 26.70
N GLU A 441 12.65 -15.27 26.50
CA GLU A 441 13.22 -14.15 27.26
C GLU A 441 12.84 -14.21 28.75
N ASN A 442 11.58 -14.54 29.05
CA ASN A 442 11.11 -14.74 30.42
C ASN A 442 11.88 -15.86 31.12
N ILE A 443 12.02 -17.03 30.49
CA ILE A 443 12.78 -18.16 31.04
C ILE A 443 14.25 -17.78 31.25
N ALA A 444 14.85 -17.04 30.31
CA ALA A 444 16.22 -16.56 30.46
C ALA A 444 16.37 -15.55 31.62
N ALA A 445 15.36 -14.71 31.86
CA ALA A 445 15.33 -13.80 33.00
C ALA A 445 15.19 -14.53 34.33
N ASP A 446 14.30 -15.52 34.40
CA ASP A 446 14.11 -16.38 35.57
C ASP A 446 15.38 -17.16 35.91
N LEU A 447 16.05 -17.70 34.89
CA LEU A 447 17.33 -18.40 35.06
C LEU A 447 18.41 -17.46 35.61
N ARG A 448 18.51 -16.22 35.09
CA ARG A 448 19.42 -15.20 35.63
C ARG A 448 19.06 -14.82 37.07
N ALA A 449 17.78 -14.75 37.43
CA ALA A 449 17.34 -14.45 38.80
C ALA A 449 17.68 -15.61 39.76
N ALA A 450 17.43 -16.84 39.35
CA ALA A 450 17.76 -18.04 40.12
C ALA A 450 19.28 -18.17 40.33
N GLN A 451 20.09 -17.94 39.29
CA GLN A 451 21.55 -17.93 39.39
C GLN A 451 22.06 -16.88 40.38
N ARG A 452 21.51 -15.66 40.35
CA ARG A 452 21.85 -14.62 41.34
C ARG A 452 21.53 -15.07 42.77
N ARG A 453 20.36 -15.66 42.99
CA ARG A 453 19.96 -16.16 44.31
C ARG A 453 20.84 -17.31 44.81
N ILE A 454 21.25 -18.22 43.93
CA ILE A 454 22.22 -19.27 44.26
C ILE A 454 23.55 -18.64 44.67
N GLN A 455 24.03 -17.64 43.93
CA GLN A 455 25.28 -16.95 44.23
C GLN A 455 25.22 -16.20 45.57
N GLU A 456 24.12 -15.50 45.86
CA GLU A 456 23.85 -14.86 47.16
C GLU A 456 23.87 -15.87 48.31
N LEU A 457 23.18 -17.01 48.16
CA LEU A 457 23.16 -18.07 49.17
C LEU A 457 24.54 -18.72 49.37
N MET A 458 25.33 -18.88 48.31
CA MET A 458 26.71 -19.35 48.40
C MET A 458 27.58 -18.34 49.19
N THR A 459 27.42 -17.05 48.93
CA THR A 459 28.12 -15.99 49.70
C THR A 459 27.72 -16.01 51.17
N MET A 460 26.43 -16.15 51.48
CA MET A 460 25.95 -16.28 52.86
C MET A 460 26.51 -17.52 53.57
N LEU A 461 26.62 -18.65 52.87
CA LEU A 461 27.25 -19.86 53.43
C LEU A 461 28.75 -19.66 53.69
N GLU A 462 29.47 -18.99 52.79
CA GLU A 462 30.89 -18.66 52.95
C GLU A 462 31.10 -17.73 54.17
N GLU A 463 30.25 -16.70 54.32
CA GLU A 463 30.26 -15.78 55.46
C GLU A 463 29.93 -16.51 56.78
N ALA A 464 28.94 -17.41 56.77
CA ALA A 464 28.62 -18.23 57.93
C ALA A 464 29.77 -19.18 58.30
N HIS A 465 30.44 -19.78 57.31
CA HIS A 465 31.63 -20.61 57.53
C HIS A 465 32.78 -19.79 58.12
N GLN A 466 33.07 -18.58 57.61
CA GLN A 466 34.11 -17.68 58.15
C GLN A 466 33.78 -17.19 59.57
N SER A 467 32.51 -16.92 59.85
CA SER A 467 32.02 -16.55 61.18
C SER A 467 32.14 -17.71 62.17
N SER A 468 31.89 -18.95 61.73
CA SER A 468 32.05 -20.16 62.54
C SER A 468 33.52 -20.52 62.78
N ALA A 469 34.39 -20.28 61.79
CA ALA A 469 35.82 -20.54 61.90
C ALA A 469 36.53 -19.58 62.88
N SER A 470 35.99 -18.38 63.10
CA SER A 470 36.50 -17.44 64.12
C SER A 470 36.13 -17.81 65.57
N ALA A 471 35.25 -18.81 65.77
CA ALA A 471 34.83 -19.27 67.10
C ALA A 471 35.58 -20.52 67.60
N CYS A 472 36.41 -21.17 66.77
CA CYS A 472 37.29 -22.27 67.18
C CYS A 472 38.76 -21.88 67.04
N GLY A 473 39.44 -21.72 68.18
CA GLY A 473 40.88 -21.45 68.27
C GLY A 473 41.76 -22.61 67.73
N PRO A 474 43.06 -22.34 67.50
CA PRO A 474 43.93 -23.18 66.71
C PRO A 474 44.49 -24.36 67.52
N PHE A 475 44.34 -25.58 67.00
CA PHE A 475 45.15 -26.73 67.42
C PHE A 475 45.81 -27.40 66.21
N SER A 476 47.16 -27.27 66.19
CA SER A 476 48.21 -28.16 65.69
C SER A 476 48.07 -28.97 64.40
N ALA A 477 48.79 -28.49 63.37
CA ALA A 477 50.04 -29.04 62.81
C ALA A 477 50.24 -30.54 62.44
N SER A 478 50.89 -30.69 61.28
CA SER A 478 51.81 -31.77 60.80
C SER A 478 51.17 -32.81 59.86
N SER A 479 51.62 -32.99 58.62
CA SER A 479 52.96 -33.48 58.23
C SER A 479 53.12 -33.37 56.69
N ALA A 480 54.25 -32.82 56.18
CA ALA A 480 55.40 -33.51 55.54
C ALA A 480 55.03 -34.27 54.22
N SER A 481 55.75 -34.25 53.09
CA SER A 481 57.18 -34.03 52.82
C SER A 481 57.45 -34.00 51.29
N SER A 482 58.63 -33.46 50.92
CA SER A 482 59.50 -33.77 49.74
C SER A 482 59.00 -33.52 48.30
N ARG A 483 59.57 -32.57 47.52
CA ARG A 483 60.89 -32.58 46.81
C ARG A 483 60.94 -33.58 45.62
N THR A 484 60.73 -33.17 44.35
CA THR A 484 61.71 -32.74 43.30
C THR A 484 62.78 -33.78 42.89
N PRO A 485 63.45 -33.77 41.71
CA PRO A 485 63.24 -33.07 40.41
C PRO A 485 63.55 -33.88 39.09
N ARG A 486 63.33 -33.23 37.94
CA ARG A 486 64.24 -33.10 36.75
C ARG A 486 64.13 -34.01 35.50
N GLY A 487 64.10 -33.33 34.34
CA GLY A 487 64.50 -33.79 32.99
C GLY A 487 63.52 -33.35 31.88
N ARG A 488 63.58 -32.14 31.28
CA ARG A 488 64.41 -31.69 30.11
C ARG A 488 64.49 -32.78 29.01
N THR A 489 64.21 -32.57 27.72
CA THR A 489 64.32 -31.38 26.85
C THR A 489 63.72 -31.69 25.45
N THR A 490 63.16 -30.65 24.78
CA THR A 490 63.20 -30.32 23.31
C THR A 490 62.54 -31.29 22.30
N SER A 491 61.75 -30.89 21.30
CA SER A 491 61.58 -29.60 20.60
C SER A 491 60.34 -29.59 19.66
N VAL A 492 59.84 -28.37 19.37
CA VAL A 492 59.03 -27.88 18.20
C VAL A 492 57.61 -28.45 18.00
N GLY A 493 56.49 -27.71 17.97
CA GLY A 493 56.13 -26.28 18.13
C GLY A 493 54.58 -26.17 18.22
N VAL A 494 54.01 -25.52 19.26
CA VAL A 494 53.25 -24.24 19.25
C VAL A 494 52.14 -24.14 18.18
N SER A 495 50.85 -23.82 18.43
CA SER A 495 50.00 -23.62 19.62
C SER A 495 48.56 -23.37 19.14
N ARG A 496 47.55 -24.00 19.77
CA ARG A 496 46.42 -23.34 20.49
C ARG A 496 45.44 -24.38 21.03
N THR A 497 45.45 -24.48 22.35
CA THR A 497 44.54 -25.23 23.23
C THR A 497 43.21 -24.50 23.41
N PRO A 498 42.15 -25.22 23.85
CA PRO A 498 41.63 -24.92 25.18
C PRO A 498 41.60 -26.17 26.06
N THR A 499 42.23 -26.09 27.22
CA THR A 499 42.31 -27.16 28.21
C THR A 499 41.15 -27.06 29.19
N THR A 500 40.27 -28.05 29.08
CA THR A 500 39.66 -28.88 30.13
C THR A 500 39.93 -28.49 31.60
N GLN A 501 38.86 -28.38 32.38
CA GLN A 501 38.59 -29.19 33.58
C GLN A 501 37.26 -28.74 34.21
N ASN A 502 36.23 -29.60 34.22
CA ASN A 502 35.65 -30.09 35.46
C ASN A 502 34.73 -31.29 35.23
N THR A 503 35.08 -32.41 35.85
CA THR A 503 34.38 -33.69 35.81
C THR A 503 33.25 -33.70 36.84
N ASN A 504 32.00 -33.61 36.40
CA ASN A 504 30.83 -34.07 37.15
C ASN A 504 29.99 -34.94 36.19
N ASN A 505 30.27 -36.24 36.21
CA ASN A 505 29.70 -37.23 35.31
C ASN A 505 28.36 -37.74 35.86
N THR A 506 27.31 -36.93 35.76
CA THR A 506 25.93 -37.43 35.85
C THR A 506 25.62 -38.13 34.53
N ARG A 507 25.74 -39.47 34.48
CA ARG A 507 25.39 -40.28 33.31
C ARG A 507 23.93 -40.02 32.91
N THR A 508 23.72 -39.19 31.90
CA THR A 508 22.42 -38.94 31.29
C THR A 508 21.90 -40.23 30.67
N VAL A 509 20.79 -40.74 31.21
CA VAL A 509 20.07 -41.87 30.63
C VAL A 509 18.95 -41.29 29.78
N TYR A 510 19.02 -41.48 28.46
CA TYR A 510 18.02 -41.03 27.52
C TYR A 510 16.87 -42.04 27.47
N THR A 511 15.64 -41.54 27.39
CA THR A 511 14.42 -42.36 27.33
C THR A 511 13.68 -42.05 26.03
N CYS A 512 13.22 -43.07 25.31
CA CYS A 512 12.46 -42.88 24.08
C CYS A 512 11.12 -42.17 24.36
N PRO A 513 10.84 -41.00 23.76
CA PRO A 513 9.60 -40.26 23.99
C PRO A 513 8.34 -40.94 23.44
N GLN A 514 8.47 -41.86 22.47
CA GLN A 514 7.33 -42.57 21.88
C GLN A 514 6.82 -43.71 22.76
N CYS A 515 7.70 -44.61 23.20
CA CYS A 515 7.30 -45.77 24.00
C CYS A 515 7.46 -45.56 25.52
N LEU A 516 8.25 -44.55 25.94
CA LEU A 516 8.64 -44.26 27.33
C LEU A 516 9.28 -45.42 28.10
N ARG A 517 9.54 -46.55 27.43
CA ARG A 517 10.03 -47.80 28.02
C ARG A 517 11.49 -48.07 27.70
N TYR A 518 11.93 -47.80 26.48
CA TYR A 518 13.32 -48.00 26.10
C TYR A 518 14.20 -46.89 26.67
N LYS A 519 15.28 -47.29 27.37
CA LYS A 519 16.26 -46.39 28.00
C LYS A 519 17.65 -46.85 27.63
N SER A 520 18.49 -45.94 27.16
CA SER A 520 19.91 -46.21 26.96
C SER A 520 20.76 -44.98 27.33
N LYS A 521 22.04 -45.24 27.57
CA LYS A 521 23.05 -44.25 27.91
C LYS A 521 23.76 -43.71 26.67
N ASP A 522 23.58 -44.35 25.51
CA ASP A 522 24.14 -43.92 24.24
C ASP A 522 23.05 -43.29 23.37
N MET A 523 23.25 -42.04 22.97
CA MET A 523 22.30 -41.29 22.15
C MET A 523 22.06 -41.98 20.79
N ARG A 524 23.07 -42.65 20.22
CA ARG A 524 22.94 -43.34 18.92
C ARG A 524 22.00 -44.54 18.98
N GLU A 525 21.94 -45.21 20.12
CA GLU A 525 20.99 -46.31 20.33
C GLU A 525 19.55 -45.81 20.51
N ILE A 526 19.36 -44.60 21.07
CA ILE A 526 18.04 -43.96 21.18
C ILE A 526 17.55 -43.50 19.82
N GLU A 527 18.41 -42.89 19.01
CA GLU A 527 18.07 -42.43 17.66
C GLU A 527 17.62 -43.61 16.77
N GLY A 528 18.39 -44.70 16.76
CA GLY A 528 18.01 -45.91 16.03
C GLY A 528 16.72 -46.57 16.54
N HIS A 529 16.46 -46.52 17.85
CA HIS A 529 15.20 -46.99 18.42
C HIS A 529 14.02 -46.07 18.08
N LEU A 530 14.22 -44.75 18.05
CA LEU A 530 13.19 -43.76 17.71
C LEU A 530 12.71 -43.94 16.27
N ASP A 531 13.64 -44.13 15.33
CA ASP A 531 13.31 -44.39 13.93
C ASP A 531 12.51 -45.68 13.77
N PHE A 532 12.86 -46.73 14.51
CA PHE A 532 12.11 -47.99 14.52
C PHE A 532 10.74 -47.87 15.21
N CYS A 533 10.67 -47.11 16.31
CA CYS A 533 9.47 -46.94 17.12
C CYS A 533 8.44 -46.00 16.46
N ALA A 534 8.88 -45.08 15.60
CA ALA A 534 8.02 -44.17 14.86
C ALA A 534 7.45 -44.79 13.57
N GLY A 535 8.06 -45.86 13.04
CA GLY A 535 7.73 -46.44 11.74
C GLY A 535 6.65 -47.53 11.73
N LEU A 536 6.07 -47.94 12.86
CA LEU A 536 5.12 -49.05 12.94
C LEU A 536 3.90 -48.69 13.81
N ASP A 537 2.70 -48.70 13.21
CA ASP A 537 1.39 -48.51 13.88
C ASP A 537 1.03 -49.60 14.92
N ASN A 538 1.92 -50.56 15.16
CA ASN A 538 1.77 -51.60 16.17
C ASN A 538 2.94 -51.57 17.14
N ASN A 539 2.64 -51.10 18.35
CA ASN A 539 3.52 -50.84 19.48
C ASN A 539 4.53 -52.00 19.76
N PRO A 540 5.80 -51.90 19.31
CA PRO A 540 6.78 -53.00 19.44
C PRO A 540 7.32 -53.16 20.87
N CYS A 541 6.88 -52.32 21.81
CA CYS A 541 7.31 -52.31 23.22
C CYS A 541 6.32 -53.00 24.18
N ASN A 542 5.37 -53.76 23.64
CA ASN A 542 4.45 -54.57 24.43
C ASN A 542 4.97 -56.02 24.50
N PRO A 543 5.32 -56.55 25.69
CA PRO A 543 5.66 -57.95 25.81
C PRO A 543 4.38 -58.80 25.70
N MET A 544 4.44 -59.87 24.90
CA MET A 544 3.68 -61.09 25.19
C MET A 544 4.28 -61.77 26.42
#